data_AF-A0A8H5FRY7-F1
#
_entry.id   AF-A0A8H5FRY7-F1
#
_cell.length_a   1.000
_cell.length_b   1.000
_cell.length_c   1.000
_cell.angle_alpha   90.00
_cell.angle_beta   90.00
_cell.angle_gamma   90.00
#
_symmetry.space_group_name_H-M   'P 1'
#
loop_
_entity.id
_entity.type
_entity.pdbx_description
1 polymer ?
#
loop_
_entity_poly.entity_id
_entity_poly.type
_entity_poly.pdbx_seq_one_letter_code
_entity_poly.pdbx_strand_id
1 'polypeptide(L)'
;MAFDEVGRTMGWPDKCDGRALVNNIVMDLDEGLGLDARLKRFDESTASGDKSRLVVWAGEGVGLTNNISSASDVVRQLHKDAVSALKSGFQLVAEV
;
A
#
# COMPACT_ATOMS: atom_id res chain seq x y z
N MET A 1 13.01 -1.43 6.06
CA MET A 1 11.97 -1.37 7.11
C MET A 1 11.83 0.09 7.54
N ALA A 2 10.74 0.76 7.16
CA ALA A 2 10.43 2.12 7.59
C ALA A 2 9.14 2.13 8.41
N PHE A 3 8.08 1.59 7.81
CA PHE A 3 6.73 1.57 8.36
C PHE A 3 6.59 0.65 9.58
N ASP A 4 7.11 -0.58 9.53
CA ASP A 4 6.95 -1.52 10.65
C ASP A 4 7.66 -1.08 11.92
N GLU A 5 8.78 -0.36 11.78
CA GLU A 5 9.55 0.11 12.93
C GLU A 5 8.77 1.17 13.71
N VAL A 6 8.25 2.20 13.03
CA VAL A 6 7.46 3.26 13.68
C VAL A 6 6.06 2.78 14.06
N GLY A 7 5.48 1.89 13.25
CA GLY A 7 4.20 1.22 13.51
C GLY A 7 4.28 0.15 14.60
N ARG A 8 5.49 -0.23 15.03
CA ARG A 8 5.75 -1.26 16.04
C ARG A 8 5.16 -2.62 15.66
N THR A 9 5.22 -2.97 14.36
CA THR A 9 4.67 -4.20 13.77
C THR A 9 5.76 -5.18 13.30
N MET A 10 6.87 -5.26 14.03
CA MET A 10 8.06 -6.07 13.68
C MET A 10 7.90 -7.60 13.84
N GLY A 11 6.68 -8.13 13.79
CA GLY A 11 6.39 -9.56 14.02
C GLY A 11 6.59 -10.48 12.82
N TRP A 12 7.13 -9.95 11.71
CA TRP A 12 7.30 -10.70 10.46
C TRP A 12 8.53 -11.63 10.51
N PRO A 13 8.55 -12.72 9.72
CA PRO A 13 9.75 -13.54 9.52
C PRO A 13 10.93 -12.71 9.01
N ASP A 14 12.15 -13.21 9.22
CA ASP A 14 13.38 -12.57 8.72
C ASP A 14 13.25 -12.19 7.24
N LYS A 15 13.61 -10.94 6.93
CA LYS A 15 13.59 -10.32 5.58
C LYS A 15 12.19 -10.04 5.02
N CYS A 16 11.13 -10.19 5.82
CA CYS A 16 9.78 -9.75 5.47
C CYS A 16 9.46 -8.42 6.16
N ASP A 17 8.85 -7.49 5.42
CA ASP A 17 8.30 -6.24 5.95
C ASP A 17 6.96 -5.91 5.26
N GLY A 18 6.21 -4.96 5.83
CA GLY A 18 4.95 -4.48 5.31
C GLY A 18 5.13 -3.38 4.27
N ARG A 19 4.28 -3.39 3.24
CA ARG A 19 4.19 -2.31 2.22
C ARG A 19 3.09 -1.31 2.57
N ALA A 20 3.45 -0.03 2.60
CA ALA A 20 2.52 1.07 2.81
C ALA A 20 2.76 2.20 1.79
N LEU A 21 1.79 3.12 1.71
CA LEU A 21 1.92 4.33 0.90
C LEU A 21 3.10 5.19 1.38
N VAL A 22 3.91 5.67 0.43
CA VAL A 22 5.02 6.58 0.70
C VAL A 22 4.49 7.89 1.27
N ASN A 23 5.06 8.32 2.39
CA ASN A 23 4.78 9.59 3.06
C ASN A 23 6.00 10.03 3.90
N ASN A 24 5.81 10.93 4.88
CA ASN A 24 6.91 11.48 5.67
C ASN A 24 7.65 10.43 6.52
N ILE A 25 7.11 9.23 6.75
CA ILE A 25 7.86 8.13 7.38
C ILE A 25 9.05 7.72 6.53
N VAL A 26 8.86 7.64 5.21
CA VAL A 26 9.92 7.30 4.26
C VAL A 26 10.91 8.46 4.15
N MET A 27 10.41 9.68 4.10
CA MET A 27 11.27 10.88 4.07
C MET A 27 12.16 10.98 5.31
N ASP A 28 11.63 10.67 6.51
CA ASP A 28 12.43 10.65 7.73
C ASP A 28 13.57 9.61 7.68
N LEU A 29 13.34 8.46 7.02
CA LEU A 29 14.37 7.45 6.82
C LEU A 29 15.41 7.91 5.78
N ASP A 30 14.96 8.49 4.68
CA ASP A 30 15.81 9.00 3.60
C ASP A 30 16.66 10.21 4.07
N GLU A 31 16.16 11.00 5.03
CA GLU A 31 16.90 12.03 5.75
C GLU A 31 18.02 11.46 6.65
N GLY A 32 18.05 10.14 6.87
CA GLY A 32 19.04 9.47 7.70
C GLY A 32 18.76 9.53 9.20
N LEU A 33 17.51 9.76 9.61
CA LEU A 33 17.17 9.85 11.03
C LEU A 33 17.22 8.47 11.72
N GLY A 34 17.82 8.48 12.91
CA GLY A 34 17.82 7.31 13.80
C GLY A 34 16.40 6.91 14.24
N LEU A 35 16.25 5.64 14.64
CA LEU A 35 14.95 5.06 15.00
C LEU A 35 14.22 5.86 16.09
N ASP A 36 14.90 6.27 17.16
CA ASP A 36 14.29 7.03 18.26
C ASP A 36 13.67 8.36 17.80
N ALA A 37 14.35 9.06 16.89
CA ALA A 37 13.85 10.31 16.33
C ALA A 37 12.61 10.07 15.44
N ARG A 38 12.61 8.98 14.66
CA ARG A 38 11.48 8.58 13.81
C ARG A 38 10.27 8.17 14.65
N LEU A 39 10.48 7.38 15.71
CA LEU A 39 9.44 7.00 16.67
C LEU A 39 8.83 8.25 17.32
N LYS A 40 9.66 9.20 17.77
CA LYS A 40 9.19 10.46 18.35
C LYS A 40 8.33 11.25 17.37
N ARG A 41 8.79 11.46 16.13
CA ARG A 41 8.01 12.18 15.09
C ARG A 41 6.70 11.49 14.75
N PHE A 42 6.70 10.15 14.72
CA PHE A 42 5.49 9.35 14.49
C PHE A 42 4.47 9.51 15.62
N ASP A 43 4.93 9.43 16.88
CA ASP A 43 4.07 9.59 18.06
C ASP A 43 3.51 11.02 18.15
N GLU A 44 4.32 12.05 17.85
CA GLU A 44 3.89 13.46 17.78
C GLU A 44 2.84 13.70 16.67
N SER A 45 3.05 13.12 15.49
CA SER A 45 2.08 13.16 14.39
C SER A 45 0.76 12.53 14.81
N THR A 46 0.82 11.36 15.45
CA THR A 46 -0.36 10.66 15.97
C THR A 46 -1.10 11.48 17.02
N ALA A 47 -0.37 12.05 18.00
CA ALA A 47 -0.95 12.82 19.10
C ALA A 47 -1.62 14.13 18.63
N SER A 48 -1.07 14.76 17.59
CA SER A 48 -1.62 16.00 17.01
C SER A 48 -2.73 15.76 15.98
N GLY A 49 -2.96 14.50 15.57
CA GLY A 49 -3.87 14.16 14.48
C GLY A 49 -3.32 14.48 13.09
N ASP A 50 -2.03 14.83 12.99
CA ASP A 50 -1.33 14.96 11.72
C ASP A 50 -1.24 13.59 11.03
N LYS A 51 -1.69 13.54 9.78
CA LYS A 51 -1.70 12.32 8.95
C LYS A 51 -0.46 12.18 8.07
N SER A 52 0.47 13.13 8.13
CA SER A 52 1.67 13.14 7.30
C SER A 52 2.56 11.91 7.53
N ARG A 53 2.47 11.30 8.71
CA ARG A 53 3.12 10.02 9.09
C ARG A 53 2.13 8.92 9.42
N LEU A 54 0.95 8.91 8.80
CA LEU A 54 0.00 7.83 8.98
C LEU A 54 0.45 6.59 8.20
N VAL A 55 0.59 5.45 8.86
CA VAL A 55 0.82 4.19 8.14
C VAL A 55 -0.47 3.78 7.42
N VAL A 56 -0.42 3.73 6.09
CA VAL A 56 -1.52 3.27 5.23
C VAL A 56 -1.06 2.04 4.47
N TRP A 57 -1.35 0.86 5.01
CA TRP A 57 -1.00 -0.42 4.40
C TRP A 57 -1.72 -0.60 3.06
N ALA A 58 -0.96 -0.79 1.99
CA ALA A 58 -1.50 -0.95 0.65
C ALA A 58 -0.50 -1.69 -0.26
N GLY A 59 -1.02 -2.52 -1.16
CA GLY A 59 -0.25 -3.12 -2.25
C GLY A 59 -0.18 -2.19 -3.47
N GLU A 60 0.69 -2.52 -4.44
CA GLU A 60 0.85 -1.75 -5.70
C GLU A 60 -0.46 -1.53 -6.47
N GLY A 61 -1.41 -2.46 -6.37
CA GLY A 61 -2.72 -2.36 -7.02
C GLY A 61 -3.56 -1.15 -6.59
N VAL A 62 -3.23 -0.50 -5.47
CA VAL A 62 -3.90 0.74 -5.05
C VAL A 62 -3.76 1.87 -6.07
N GLY A 63 -2.66 1.89 -6.83
CA GLY A 63 -2.45 2.86 -7.92
C GLY A 63 -3.45 2.73 -9.08
N LEU A 64 -4.19 1.62 -9.15
CA LEU A 64 -5.26 1.39 -10.13
C LEU A 64 -6.66 1.67 -9.56
N THR A 65 -6.77 1.97 -8.26
CA THR A 65 -8.05 2.22 -7.59
C THR A 65 -8.40 3.71 -7.65
N ASN A 66 -9.29 4.09 -8.58
CA ASN A 66 -9.61 5.49 -8.88
C ASN A 66 -11.02 5.92 -8.44
N ASN A 67 -11.79 5.03 -7.83
CA ASN A 67 -13.16 5.29 -7.40
C ASN A 67 -13.51 4.51 -6.14
N ILE A 68 -14.44 5.05 -5.36
CA ILE A 68 -15.06 4.35 -4.23
C ILE A 68 -16.33 3.70 -4.76
N SER A 69 -16.49 2.40 -4.53
CA SER A 69 -17.62 1.61 -5.04
C SER A 69 -18.13 0.64 -3.97
N SER A 70 -19.37 0.18 -4.12
CA SER A 70 -19.88 -0.88 -3.27
C SER A 70 -19.09 -2.18 -3.49
N ALA A 71 -19.00 -3.02 -2.48
CA ALA A 71 -18.33 -4.32 -2.62
C ALA A 71 -18.95 -5.16 -3.75
N SER A 72 -20.27 -5.10 -3.94
CA SER A 72 -20.95 -5.79 -5.03
C SER A 72 -20.54 -5.28 -6.41
N ASP A 73 -20.36 -3.98 -6.57
CA ASP A 73 -19.95 -3.39 -7.85
C ASP A 73 -18.50 -3.75 -8.17
N VAL A 74 -17.61 -3.72 -7.17
CA VAL A 74 -16.21 -4.14 -7.32
C VAL A 74 -16.12 -5.58 -7.81
N VAL A 75 -16.84 -6.51 -7.17
CA VAL A 75 -16.82 -7.93 -7.57
C VAL A 75 -17.40 -8.13 -8.98
N ARG A 76 -18.51 -7.44 -9.32
CA ARG A 76 -19.10 -7.52 -10.66
C ARG A 76 -18.15 -6.98 -11.73
N GLN A 77 -17.48 -5.87 -11.47
CA GLN A 77 -16.50 -5.27 -12.37
C GLN A 77 -15.31 -6.19 -12.58
N LEU A 78 -14.71 -6.71 -11.49
CA LEU A 78 -13.60 -7.66 -11.56
C LEU A 78 -13.94 -8.91 -12.39
N HIS A 79 -15.14 -9.48 -12.19
CA HIS A 79 -15.58 -10.64 -12.96
C HIS A 79 -15.72 -10.31 -14.46
N LYS A 80 -16.38 -9.19 -14.79
CA LYS A 80 -16.58 -8.74 -16.17
C LYS A 80 -15.24 -8.50 -16.87
N ASP A 81 -14.32 -7.82 -16.22
CA ASP A 81 -13.01 -7.48 -16.78
C ASP A 81 -12.14 -8.72 -16.98
N ALA A 82 -12.15 -9.66 -16.03
CA ALA A 82 -11.44 -10.93 -16.16
C ALA A 82 -11.93 -11.74 -17.36
N VAL A 83 -13.26 -11.87 -17.53
CA VAL A 83 -13.84 -12.57 -18.70
C VAL A 83 -13.48 -11.85 -20.00
N SER A 84 -13.50 -10.52 -20.01
CA SER A 84 -13.11 -9.73 -21.19
C SER A 84 -11.65 -9.96 -21.56
N ALA A 85 -10.74 -9.88 -20.58
CA ALA A 85 -9.31 -10.06 -20.79
C ALA A 85 -8.99 -11.47 -21.32
N LEU A 86 -9.63 -12.51 -20.79
CA LEU A 86 -9.46 -13.89 -21.27
C LEU A 86 -9.90 -14.05 -22.72
N LYS A 87 -11.04 -13.46 -23.10
CA LYS A 87 -11.53 -13.50 -24.49
C LYS A 87 -10.59 -12.76 -25.45
N SER A 88 -10.12 -11.57 -25.06
CA SER A 88 -9.16 -10.80 -25.85
C SER A 88 -7.84 -11.54 -26.01
N GLY A 89 -7.31 -12.12 -24.93
CA GLY A 89 -6.09 -12.92 -24.97
C GLY A 89 -6.21 -14.14 -25.89
N PHE A 90 -7.35 -14.85 -25.84
CA PHE A 90 -7.63 -15.97 -26.74
C PHE A 90 -7.65 -15.54 -28.21
N GLN A 91 -8.35 -14.44 -28.55
CA GLN A 91 -8.42 -13.96 -29.92
C GLN A 91 -7.04 -13.63 -30.51
N LEU A 92 -6.14 -13.07 -29.70
CA LEU A 92 -4.77 -12.75 -30.14
C LEU A 92 -3.93 -13.98 -30.52
N VAL A 93 -4.23 -15.15 -29.96
CA VAL A 93 -3.46 -16.38 -30.22
C VAL A 93 -4.20 -17.39 -31.09
N ALA A 94 -5.50 -17.20 -31.34
CA ALA A 94 -6.34 -18.12 -32.11
C ALA A 94 -6.22 -17.94 -33.64
N GLU A 95 -5.63 -16.85 -34.13
CA GLU A 95 -5.38 -16.59 -35.56
C GLU A 95 -3.99 -17.06 -36.04
N VAL A 96 -3.27 -17.84 -35.23
CA VAL A 96 -1.99 -18.48 -35.59
C VAL A 96 -2.19 -19.96 -35.90
#